data_AF-A0A4Y9ZK98-F1
#
_entry.id   AF-A0A4Y9ZK98-F1
#
_cell.length_a   1.000
_cell.length_b   1.000
_cell.length_c   1.000
_cell.angle_alpha   90.00
_cell.angle_beta   90.00
_cell.angle_gamma   90.00
#
_symmetry.space_group_name_H-M   'P 1'
#
loop_
_entity.id
_entity.type
_entity.pdbx_description
1 polymer ?
#
loop_
_entity_poly.entity_id
_entity_poly.type
_entity_poly.pdbx_seq_one_letter_code
_entity_poly.pdbx_strand_id
1 'polypeptide(L)'
;MQANYMLSEDPLSLDRIRSILTRLEDTIIFSLIERAQFAHNPRIYERGAFKELTPDRSWLEWFLKETESFHAKARRYTSPDEYPFTAPSELPEPVLPPLKYPTILYPNTVNANASILSFYTQHIVPRITRQATFVLAAVKRTKGITRDAEFDDDGNYGSAATIDIEVLQAISKRVHY
;
A
#
# COMPACT_ATOMS: atom_id res chain seq x y z
N MET A 1 12.96 0.09 -2.02
CA MET A 1 14.36 0.12 -1.51
C MET A 1 14.53 1.29 -0.54
N GLN A 2 15.20 1.10 0.60
CA GLN A 2 15.37 2.12 1.64
C GLN A 2 16.68 2.88 1.50
N ALA A 3 16.64 4.19 1.78
CA ALA A 3 17.83 5.02 1.87
C ALA A 3 18.42 4.90 3.28
N ASN A 4 19.73 4.62 3.40
CA ASN A 4 20.39 4.60 4.69
C ASN A 4 20.78 6.04 5.09
N TYR A 5 20.01 6.64 6.02
CA TYR A 5 20.28 7.99 6.54
C TYR A 5 21.40 8.06 7.57
N MET A 6 21.95 6.92 8.02
CA MET A 6 23.06 6.88 8.97
C MET A 6 24.42 6.97 8.29
N LEU A 7 24.49 6.69 6.98
CA LEU A 7 25.74 6.62 6.22
C LEU A 7 25.88 7.71 5.13
N SER A 8 24.87 8.55 4.92
CA SER A 8 24.94 9.57 3.85
C SER A 8 25.71 10.80 4.30
N GLU A 9 26.76 11.18 3.56
CA GLU A 9 27.51 12.43 3.78
C GLU A 9 26.67 13.68 3.50
N ASP A 10 25.80 13.64 2.49
CA ASP A 10 24.80 14.69 2.22
C ASP A 10 23.44 14.08 1.82
N PRO A 11 22.46 14.02 2.75
CA PRO A 11 21.13 13.51 2.46
C PRO A 11 20.32 14.40 1.51
N LEU A 12 20.69 15.68 1.35
CA LEU A 12 20.00 16.69 0.54
C LEU A 12 20.59 16.84 -0.89
N SER A 13 21.60 16.04 -1.24
CA SER A 13 22.14 15.99 -2.59
C SER A 13 21.05 15.71 -3.64
N LEU A 14 20.90 16.61 -4.60
CA LEU A 14 19.89 16.49 -5.67
C LEU A 14 20.13 15.26 -6.56
N ASP A 15 21.38 14.87 -6.79
CA ASP A 15 21.70 13.68 -7.58
C ASP A 15 21.30 12.41 -6.83
N ARG A 16 21.49 12.39 -5.51
CA ARG A 16 21.01 11.30 -4.64
C ARG A 16 19.49 11.24 -4.61
N ILE A 17 18.82 12.38 -4.44
CA ILE A 17 17.35 12.48 -4.47
C ILE A 17 16.84 11.95 -5.80
N ARG A 18 17.39 12.40 -6.94
CA ARG A 18 17.04 11.90 -8.27
C ARG A 18 17.16 10.38 -8.36
N SER A 19 18.30 9.83 -7.94
CA SER A 19 18.53 8.38 -7.95
C SER A 19 17.50 7.61 -7.12
N ILE A 20 17.16 8.11 -5.92
CA ILE A 20 16.16 7.46 -5.05
C ILE A 20 14.78 7.53 -5.69
N LEU A 21 14.38 8.68 -6.23
CA LEU A 21 13.08 8.84 -6.89
C LEU A 21 12.91 7.92 -8.10
N THR A 22 13.95 7.73 -8.93
CA THR A 22 13.94 6.76 -10.04
C THR A 22 13.72 5.34 -9.53
N ARG A 23 14.41 4.95 -8.45
CA ARG A 23 14.29 3.61 -7.88
C ARG A 23 12.91 3.34 -7.25
N LEU A 24 12.32 4.37 -6.65
CA LEU A 24 10.97 4.30 -6.09
C LEU A 24 9.92 4.21 -7.21
N GLU A 25 10.14 4.90 -8.33
CA GLU A 25 9.31 4.77 -9.54
C GLU A 25 9.31 3.34 -10.07
N ASP A 26 10.49 2.73 -10.28
CA ASP A 26 10.60 1.34 -10.73
C ASP A 26 9.85 0.39 -9.78
N THR A 27 10.01 0.58 -8.46
CA THR A 27 9.33 -0.22 -7.45
C THR A 27 7.80 -0.15 -7.61
N ILE A 28 7.25 1.05 -7.80
CA ILE A 28 5.81 1.25 -8.00
C ILE A 28 5.34 0.58 -9.29
N ILE A 29 6.09 0.73 -10.39
CA ILE A 29 5.74 0.13 -11.68
C ILE A 29 5.65 -1.39 -11.56
N PHE A 30 6.66 -2.03 -10.97
CA PHE A 30 6.64 -3.50 -10.80
C PHE A 30 5.50 -3.96 -9.91
N SER A 31 5.27 -3.33 -8.76
CA SER A 31 4.17 -3.73 -7.87
C SER A 31 2.78 -3.51 -8.52
N LEU A 32 2.61 -2.49 -9.37
CA LEU A 32 1.38 -2.30 -10.13
C LEU A 32 1.18 -3.38 -11.20
N ILE A 33 2.24 -3.81 -11.87
CA ILE A 33 2.20 -4.92 -12.86
C ILE A 33 1.79 -6.22 -12.16
N GLU A 34 2.34 -6.50 -10.98
CA GLU A 34 1.97 -7.66 -10.16
C GLU A 34 0.49 -7.58 -9.73
N ARG A 35 0.04 -6.41 -9.26
CA ARG A 35 -1.36 -6.24 -8.84
C ARG A 35 -2.34 -6.46 -10.00
N ALA A 36 -1.96 -6.05 -11.21
CA ALA A 36 -2.77 -6.18 -12.42
C ALA A 36 -2.99 -7.64 -12.88
N GLN A 37 -2.25 -8.62 -12.33
CA GLN A 37 -2.47 -10.04 -12.60
C GLN A 37 -3.75 -10.58 -11.97
N PHE A 38 -4.25 -9.94 -10.91
CA PHE A 38 -5.45 -10.33 -10.19
C PHE A 38 -6.64 -9.47 -10.63
N ALA A 39 -7.86 -10.00 -10.51
CA ALA A 39 -9.07 -9.25 -10.76
C ALA A 39 -9.24 -8.11 -9.73
N HIS A 40 -10.24 -7.25 -9.98
CA HIS A 40 -10.48 -6.07 -9.15
C HIS A 40 -10.70 -6.42 -7.68
N ASN A 41 -11.42 -7.50 -7.41
CA ASN A 41 -11.73 -8.01 -6.08
C ASN A 41 -12.34 -6.95 -5.14
N PRO A 42 -13.51 -6.36 -5.51
CA PRO A 42 -14.06 -5.16 -4.87
C PRO A 42 -14.30 -5.31 -3.36
N ARG A 43 -14.64 -6.54 -2.91
CA ARG A 43 -14.89 -6.85 -1.50
C ARG A 43 -13.70 -6.50 -0.60
N ILE A 44 -12.47 -6.51 -1.13
CA ILE A 44 -11.26 -6.15 -0.38
C ILE A 44 -11.38 -4.73 0.22
N TYR A 45 -12.03 -3.83 -0.50
CA TYR A 45 -12.10 -2.40 -0.19
C TYR A 45 -13.39 -2.02 0.54
N GLU A 46 -14.35 -2.93 0.64
CA GLU A 46 -15.66 -2.73 1.25
C GLU A 46 -15.63 -3.08 2.74
N ARG A 47 -16.05 -2.14 3.60
CA ARG A 47 -16.19 -2.38 5.05
C ARG A 47 -17.32 -3.35 5.32
N GLY A 48 -17.08 -4.31 6.22
CA GLY A 48 -18.06 -5.33 6.57
C GLY A 48 -18.31 -6.41 5.49
N ALA A 49 -17.53 -6.42 4.40
CA ALA A 49 -17.63 -7.46 3.37
C ALA A 49 -17.14 -8.83 3.85
N PHE A 50 -16.31 -8.89 4.89
CA PHE A 50 -15.81 -10.12 5.50
C PHE A 50 -16.36 -10.25 6.92
N LYS A 51 -17.01 -11.38 7.22
CA LYS A 51 -17.68 -11.61 8.51
C LYS A 51 -16.70 -11.95 9.63
N GLU A 52 -15.51 -12.38 9.24
CA GLU A 52 -14.37 -12.71 10.08
C GLU A 52 -13.72 -11.45 10.69
N LEU A 53 -13.98 -10.29 10.10
CA LEU A 53 -13.47 -8.99 10.55
C LEU A 53 -14.52 -8.21 11.34
N THR A 54 -14.07 -7.16 12.03
CA THR A 54 -14.99 -6.21 12.64
C THR A 54 -15.77 -5.45 11.55
N PRO A 55 -17.07 -5.18 11.73
CA PRO A 55 -17.91 -4.58 10.67
C PRO A 55 -17.46 -3.19 10.18
N ASP A 56 -16.65 -2.50 10.98
CA ASP A 56 -16.15 -1.15 10.73
C ASP A 56 -14.89 -1.10 9.88
N ARG A 57 -14.32 -2.25 9.48
CA ARG A 57 -13.09 -2.32 8.66
C ARG A 57 -13.28 -3.12 7.38
N SER A 58 -12.56 -2.70 6.34
CA SER A 58 -12.37 -3.48 5.12
C SER A 58 -11.22 -4.48 5.28
N TRP A 59 -11.12 -5.41 4.34
CA TRP A 59 -10.01 -6.36 4.29
C TRP A 59 -8.66 -5.66 4.15
N LEU A 60 -8.60 -4.64 3.28
CA LEU A 60 -7.38 -3.83 3.10
C LEU A 60 -7.00 -3.07 4.37
N GLU A 61 -7.98 -2.47 5.07
CA GLU A 61 -7.73 -1.74 6.32
C GLU A 61 -7.18 -2.68 7.41
N TRP A 62 -7.67 -3.92 7.46
CA TRP A 62 -7.12 -4.94 8.36
C TRP A 62 -5.69 -5.35 7.97
N PHE A 63 -5.42 -5.61 6.69
CA PHE A 63 -4.08 -5.93 6.18
C PHE A 63 -3.07 -4.83 6.49
N LEU A 64 -3.45 -3.56 6.28
CA LEU A 64 -2.65 -2.40 6.66
C LEU A 64 -2.37 -2.45 8.16
N LYS A 65 -3.40 -2.45 9.01
CA LYS A 65 -3.21 -2.38 10.46
C LYS A 65 -2.31 -3.49 11.01
N GLU A 66 -2.51 -4.75 10.59
CA GLU A 66 -1.70 -5.87 11.08
C GLU A 66 -0.24 -5.77 10.62
N THR A 67 -0.01 -5.43 9.34
CA THR A 67 1.33 -5.28 8.79
C THR A 67 2.07 -4.11 9.42
N GLU A 68 1.39 -2.97 9.55
CA GLU A 68 1.95 -1.76 10.15
C GLU A 68 2.18 -1.94 11.65
N SER A 69 1.35 -2.70 12.36
CA SER A 69 1.58 -3.02 13.77
C SER A 69 2.89 -3.78 13.98
N PHE A 70 3.20 -4.74 13.10
CA PHE A 70 4.49 -5.42 13.13
C PHE A 70 5.66 -4.47 12.81
N HIS A 71 5.53 -3.66 11.75
CA HIS A 71 6.57 -2.70 11.37
C HIS A 71 6.81 -1.60 12.42
N ALA A 72 5.78 -1.17 13.14
CA ALA A 72 5.88 -0.22 14.24
C ALA A 72 6.74 -0.77 15.39
N LYS A 73 6.49 -2.04 15.80
CA LYS A 73 7.34 -2.74 16.78
C LYS A 73 8.81 -2.80 16.34
N ALA A 74 9.05 -2.88 15.03
CA ALA A 74 10.38 -2.88 14.42
C ALA A 74 10.99 -1.48 14.20
N ARG A 75 10.37 -0.40 14.72
CA ARG A 75 10.76 1.02 14.59
C ARG A 75 10.60 1.63 13.19
N ARG A 76 9.89 1.01 12.24
CA ARG A 76 9.81 1.51 10.85
C ARG A 76 9.32 2.96 10.79
N TYR A 77 8.21 3.28 11.46
CA TYR A 77 7.59 4.61 11.45
C TYR A 77 8.26 5.65 12.36
N THR A 78 9.43 5.32 12.92
CA THR A 78 10.31 6.33 13.54
C THR A 78 11.30 6.93 12.53
N SER A 79 11.41 6.33 11.33
CA SER A 79 12.19 6.87 10.22
C SER A 79 11.48 8.08 9.62
N PRO A 80 12.20 9.15 9.23
CA PRO A 80 11.61 10.39 8.72
C PRO A 80 10.91 10.25 7.35
N ASP A 81 11.10 9.12 6.66
CA ASP A 81 10.58 8.84 5.32
C ASP A 81 9.57 7.68 5.28
N GLU A 82 9.06 7.23 6.43
CA GLU A 82 8.09 6.14 6.54
C GLU A 82 6.82 6.65 7.24
N TYR A 83 5.68 6.55 6.56
CA TYR A 83 4.40 7.13 7.01
C TYR A 83 3.36 6.01 7.09
N PRO A 84 2.76 5.75 8.27
CA PRO A 84 1.72 4.72 8.39
C PRO A 84 0.39 5.21 7.79
N PHE A 85 -0.41 4.28 7.25
CA PHE A 85 -1.80 4.52 6.86
C PHE A 85 -2.76 4.39 8.07
N THR A 86 -2.43 3.51 9.00
CA THR A 86 -3.12 3.35 10.28
C THR A 86 -2.82 4.54 11.18
N ALA A 87 -3.82 4.99 11.92
CA ALA A 87 -3.63 6.08 12.88
C ALA A 87 -2.50 5.73 13.87
N PRO A 88 -1.52 6.62 14.12
CA PRO A 88 -0.42 6.33 15.04
C PRO A 88 -0.88 5.91 16.44
N SER A 89 -2.03 6.41 16.91
CA SER A 89 -2.63 6.03 18.20
C SER A 89 -3.11 4.57 18.26
N GLU A 90 -3.28 3.91 17.12
CA GLU A 90 -3.64 2.49 17.03
C GLU A 90 -2.42 1.58 16.85
N LEU A 91 -1.21 2.14 16.69
CA LEU A 91 0.02 1.38 16.48
C LEU A 91 0.76 1.17 17.81
N PRO A 92 1.40 0.00 17.98
CA PRO A 92 2.18 -0.29 19.18
C PRO A 92 3.50 0.49 19.20
N GLU A 93 4.00 0.71 20.42
CA GLU A 93 5.33 1.29 20.62
C GLU A 93 6.46 0.37 20.11
N PRO A 94 7.59 0.93 19.67
CA PRO A 94 8.72 0.12 19.21
C PRO A 94 9.35 -0.71 20.34
N VAL A 95 9.74 -1.95 20.01
CA VAL A 95 10.42 -2.86 20.97
C VAL A 95 11.92 -2.56 21.05
N LEU A 96 12.47 -1.98 19.99
CA LEU A 96 13.89 -1.65 19.88
C LEU A 96 14.15 -0.21 20.38
N PRO A 97 15.35 0.11 20.91
CA PRO A 97 15.70 1.46 21.35
C PRO A 97 15.59 2.52 20.23
N PRO A 98 15.32 3.80 20.46
CA PRO A 98 15.21 4.79 19.39
C PRO A 98 16.53 4.98 18.62
N LEU A 99 16.43 5.25 17.31
CA LEU A 99 17.56 5.73 16.50
C LEU A 99 17.54 7.26 16.45
N LYS A 100 18.72 7.88 16.54
CA LYS A 100 18.87 9.33 16.37
C LYS A 100 19.13 9.64 14.91
N TYR A 101 18.06 9.99 14.19
CA TYR A 101 18.19 10.48 12.82
C TYR A 101 18.65 11.94 12.80
N PRO A 102 19.47 12.35 11.81
CA PRO A 102 19.79 13.75 11.62
C PRO A 102 18.52 14.56 11.31
N THR A 103 18.42 15.76 11.88
CA THR A 103 17.32 16.69 11.60
C THR A 103 17.55 17.35 10.24
N ILE A 104 17.04 16.72 9.18
CA ILE A 104 17.21 17.18 7.80
C ILE A 104 16.03 18.06 7.36
N LEU A 105 14.81 17.62 7.66
CA LEU A 105 13.59 18.31 7.26
C LEU A 105 13.15 19.33 8.31
N TYR A 106 12.48 20.38 7.86
CA TYR A 106 11.80 21.30 8.76
C TYR A 106 10.65 20.58 9.48
N PRO A 107 10.42 20.83 10.79
CA PRO A 107 9.32 20.21 11.53
C PRO A 107 7.96 20.42 10.84
N ASN A 108 7.24 19.33 10.61
CA ASN A 108 5.97 19.37 9.89
C ASN A 108 5.06 18.20 10.32
N THR A 109 3.79 18.25 9.91
CA THR A 109 2.79 17.21 10.14
C THR A 109 2.20 16.70 8.82
N VAL A 110 2.96 16.78 7.74
CA VAL A 110 2.47 16.46 6.39
C VAL A 110 2.33 14.94 6.28
N ASN A 111 1.11 14.48 6.00
CA ASN A 111 0.83 13.09 5.66
C ASN A 111 -0.32 13.03 4.65
N ALA A 112 -0.04 12.61 3.43
CA ALA A 112 -0.97 12.50 2.31
C ALA A 112 -1.61 11.10 2.18
N ASN A 113 -1.36 10.17 3.13
CA ASN A 113 -1.79 8.77 3.01
C ASN A 113 -3.30 8.60 2.86
N ALA A 114 -4.13 9.47 3.46
CA ALA A 114 -5.58 9.43 3.25
C ALA A 114 -5.96 9.66 1.78
N SER A 115 -5.34 10.66 1.13
CA SER A 115 -5.54 10.94 -0.30
C SER A 115 -4.95 9.84 -1.18
N ILE A 116 -3.78 9.31 -0.83
CA ILE A 116 -3.13 8.20 -1.55
C ILE A 116 -4.01 6.94 -1.51
N LEU A 117 -4.51 6.56 -0.33
CA LEU A 117 -5.37 5.39 -0.16
C LEU A 117 -6.67 5.53 -0.96
N SER A 118 -7.32 6.70 -0.89
CA SER A 118 -8.51 6.99 -1.68
C SER A 118 -8.24 6.92 -3.17
N PHE A 119 -7.15 7.55 -3.64
CA PHE A 119 -6.82 7.57 -5.05
C PHE A 119 -6.45 6.18 -5.58
N TYR A 120 -5.69 5.41 -4.80
CA TYR A 120 -5.31 4.06 -5.15
C TYR A 120 -6.53 3.16 -5.32
N THR A 121 -7.38 3.07 -4.30
CA THR A 121 -8.54 2.17 -4.28
C THR A 121 -9.62 2.57 -5.29
N GLN A 122 -9.89 3.87 -5.45
CA GLN A 122 -11.01 4.34 -6.29
C GLN A 122 -10.60 4.57 -7.75
N HIS A 123 -9.33 4.86 -8.02
CA HIS A 123 -8.89 5.23 -9.36
C HIS A 123 -7.85 4.29 -9.97
N ILE A 124 -6.84 3.87 -9.21
CA ILE A 124 -5.75 3.04 -9.74
C ILE A 124 -6.21 1.58 -9.89
N VAL A 125 -6.63 0.93 -8.80
CA VAL A 125 -6.97 -0.51 -8.81
C VAL A 125 -8.03 -0.85 -9.86
N PRO A 126 -9.17 -0.14 -9.99
CA PRO A 126 -10.18 -0.48 -10.99
C PRO A 126 -9.68 -0.38 -12.44
N ARG A 127 -8.69 0.49 -12.69
CA ARG A 127 -8.13 0.69 -14.03
C ARG A 127 -7.10 -0.37 -14.38
N ILE A 128 -6.15 -0.66 -13.48
CA ILE A 128 -5.06 -1.60 -13.76
C ILE A 128 -5.56 -3.06 -13.79
N THR A 129 -6.59 -3.40 -13.01
CA THR A 129 -7.14 -4.76 -12.92
C THR A 129 -8.24 -5.04 -13.95
N ARG A 130 -8.59 -4.06 -14.79
CA ARG A 130 -9.70 -4.16 -15.75
C ARG A 130 -9.53 -5.35 -16.71
N GLN A 131 -8.32 -5.58 -17.19
CA GLN A 131 -8.04 -6.68 -18.12
C GLN A 131 -8.24 -8.04 -17.45
N ALA A 132 -7.64 -8.27 -16.28
CA ALA A 132 -7.81 -9.51 -15.52
C ALA A 132 -9.27 -9.76 -15.17
N THR A 133 -10.00 -8.72 -14.76
CA THR A 133 -11.43 -8.78 -14.44
C THR A 133 -12.27 -9.18 -15.66
N PHE A 134 -11.94 -8.67 -16.85
CA PHE A 134 -12.64 -9.05 -18.09
C PHE A 134 -12.32 -10.47 -18.56
N VAL A 135 -11.08 -10.91 -18.40
CA VAL A 135 -10.70 -12.30 -18.68
C VAL A 135 -11.47 -13.25 -17.76
N LEU A 136 -11.54 -12.93 -16.46
CA LEU A 136 -12.35 -13.69 -15.50
C LEU A 136 -13.83 -13.72 -15.89
N ALA A 137 -14.40 -12.58 -16.25
CA ALA A 137 -15.79 -12.48 -16.69
C ALA A 137 -16.07 -13.38 -17.90
N ALA A 138 -15.19 -13.39 -18.91
CA ALA A 138 -15.31 -14.26 -20.06
C ALA A 138 -15.31 -15.75 -19.67
N VAL A 139 -14.43 -16.15 -18.75
CA VAL A 139 -14.39 -17.53 -18.20
C VAL A 139 -15.64 -17.85 -17.39
N LYS A 140 -16.20 -16.90 -16.63
CA LYS A 140 -17.44 -17.08 -15.87
C LYS A 140 -18.65 -17.27 -16.81
N ARG A 141 -18.71 -16.55 -17.93
CA ARG A 141 -19.77 -16.70 -18.95
C ARG A 141 -19.80 -18.09 -19.57
N THR A 142 -18.66 -18.72 -19.82
CA THR A 142 -18.63 -20.10 -20.36
C THR A 142 -19.20 -21.12 -19.36
N LYS A 143 -19.27 -20.77 -18.07
CA LYS A 143 -19.88 -21.56 -17.00
C LYS A 143 -21.34 -21.16 -16.72
N GLY A 144 -21.94 -20.31 -17.55
CA GLY A 144 -23.33 -19.85 -17.40
C GLY A 144 -23.54 -18.75 -16.35
N ILE A 145 -22.47 -18.20 -15.76
CA ILE A 145 -22.55 -17.06 -14.85
C ILE A 145 -22.64 -15.78 -15.70
N THR A 146 -23.64 -14.94 -15.44
CA THR A 146 -23.93 -13.75 -16.26
C THR A 146 -24.31 -12.55 -15.39
N ARG A 147 -24.38 -11.36 -16.01
CA ARG A 147 -24.70 -10.08 -15.33
C ARG A 147 -23.66 -9.76 -14.26
N ASP A 148 -24.05 -9.11 -13.18
CA ASP A 148 -23.13 -8.64 -12.13
C ASP A 148 -22.26 -9.75 -11.53
N ALA A 149 -22.76 -10.99 -11.48
CA ALA A 149 -22.02 -12.14 -10.98
C ALA A 149 -20.78 -12.52 -11.83
N GLU A 150 -20.71 -12.08 -13.09
CA GLU A 150 -19.54 -12.33 -13.95
C GLU A 150 -18.36 -11.39 -13.64
N PHE A 151 -18.63 -10.22 -13.04
CA PHE A 151 -17.62 -9.25 -12.59
C PHE A 151 -17.26 -9.42 -11.10
N ASP A 152 -17.76 -10.49 -10.49
CA ASP A 152 -17.45 -10.85 -9.11
C ASP A 152 -15.98 -11.29 -8.96
N ASP A 153 -15.56 -11.58 -7.74
CA ASP A 153 -14.18 -11.85 -7.34
C ASP A 153 -13.53 -13.07 -8.01
N ASP A 154 -12.20 -13.07 -8.11
CA ASP A 154 -11.41 -14.26 -8.45
C ASP A 154 -11.07 -15.13 -7.22
N GLY A 155 -11.36 -14.64 -6.01
CA GLY A 155 -11.15 -15.28 -4.72
C GLY A 155 -9.76 -15.06 -4.12
N ASN A 156 -8.83 -14.41 -4.83
CA ASN A 156 -7.43 -14.24 -4.40
C ASN A 156 -7.25 -13.03 -3.47
N TYR A 157 -8.10 -12.91 -2.45
CA TYR A 157 -8.11 -11.78 -1.51
C TYR A 157 -6.77 -11.58 -0.79
N GLY A 158 -6.12 -12.68 -0.39
CA GLY A 158 -4.83 -12.62 0.31
C GLY A 158 -3.70 -12.12 -0.59
N SER A 159 -3.60 -12.66 -1.81
CA SER A 159 -2.57 -12.26 -2.78
C SER A 159 -2.76 -10.81 -3.21
N ALA A 160 -3.98 -10.44 -3.60
CA ALA A 160 -4.30 -9.08 -4.01
C ALA A 160 -4.03 -8.05 -2.89
N ALA A 161 -4.50 -8.32 -1.67
CA ALA A 161 -4.28 -7.42 -0.54
C ALA A 161 -2.80 -7.30 -0.17
N THR A 162 -2.02 -8.40 -0.21
CA THR A 162 -0.57 -8.36 0.04
C THR A 162 0.13 -7.41 -0.91
N ILE A 163 -0.19 -7.49 -2.22
CA ILE A 163 0.39 -6.62 -3.23
C ILE A 163 -0.14 -5.18 -3.08
N ASP A 164 -1.42 -4.99 -2.73
CA ASP A 164 -1.97 -3.66 -2.45
C ASP A 164 -1.15 -2.94 -1.37
N ILE A 165 -0.73 -3.64 -0.31
CA ILE A 165 0.14 -3.10 0.74
C ILE A 165 1.50 -2.67 0.18
N GLU A 166 2.13 -3.50 -0.66
CA GLU A 166 3.41 -3.17 -1.28
C GLU A 166 3.32 -1.92 -2.15
N VAL A 167 2.27 -1.83 -2.98
CA VAL A 167 2.01 -0.67 -3.83
C VAL A 167 1.77 0.59 -2.98
N LEU A 168 0.89 0.50 -1.98
CA LEU A 168 0.56 1.64 -1.11
C LEU A 168 1.78 2.15 -0.34
N GLN A 169 2.60 1.26 0.20
CA GLN A 169 3.85 1.65 0.88
C GLN A 169 4.84 2.30 -0.09
N ALA A 170 4.97 1.77 -1.31
CA ALA A 170 5.86 2.33 -2.33
C ALA A 170 5.39 3.73 -2.78
N ILE A 171 4.09 3.90 -3.05
CA ILE A 171 3.50 5.20 -3.41
C ILE A 171 3.62 6.20 -2.25
N SER A 172 3.28 5.79 -1.03
CA SER A 172 3.41 6.63 0.17
C SER A 172 4.84 7.15 0.28
N LYS A 173 5.82 6.26 0.21
CA LYS A 173 7.23 6.65 0.26
C LYS A 173 7.61 7.62 -0.87
N ARG A 174 7.19 7.34 -2.12
CA ARG A 174 7.51 8.18 -3.29
C ARG A 174 6.89 9.57 -3.26
N VAL A 175 5.69 9.71 -2.69
CA VAL A 175 4.96 10.98 -2.62
C VAL A 175 5.49 11.87 -1.50
N HIS A 176 5.91 11.27 -0.38
CA HIS A 176 6.46 12.02 0.77
C HIS A 176 7.96 12.31 0.66
N TYR A 177 8.66 11.66 -0.28
CA TYR A 177 10.09 11.89 -0.56
C TYR A 177 10.29 13.11 -1.48
#